data_AF-A0AAW0HZJ9-F1
#
_entry.id   AF-A0AAW0HZJ9-F1
#
_cell.length_a   1.000
_cell.length_b   1.000
_cell.length_c   1.000
_cell.angle_alpha   90.00
_cell.angle_beta   90.00
_cell.angle_gamma   90.00
#
_symmetry.space_group_name_H-M   'P 1'
#
loop_
_entity.id
_entity.type
_entity.pdbx_description
1 polymer ?
#
loop_
_entity_poly.entity_id
_entity_poly.type
_entity_poly.pdbx_seq_one_letter_code
_entity_poly.pdbx_strand_id
1 'polypeptide(L)'
;MAGLEVLFSSAAPAISCPQDALVCFLHWEVVTNGYYGLGTGDQPGPSDKKSELLPASWNSNKELYVLRYESKDGAKKLLLKAVSVENGMIINVLVSSSPGLPTVWGEMHLETHFSSAFGNVPKV
;
A
#
# COMPACT_ATOMS: atom_id res chain seq x y z
N MET A 1 1.07 10.96 15.59
CA MET A 1 1.54 10.77 14.20
C MET A 1 1.39 12.08 13.45
N ALA A 2 2.44 12.90 13.37
CA ALA A 2 2.41 14.11 12.55
C ALA A 2 2.49 13.71 11.07
N GLY A 3 1.59 14.21 10.21
CA GLY A 3 1.62 13.99 8.76
C GLY A 3 0.50 13.13 8.17
N LEU A 4 -0.17 12.29 8.98
CA LEU A 4 -1.31 11.48 8.51
C LEU A 4 -2.47 12.36 8.02
N GLU A 5 -2.80 13.44 8.74
CA GLU A 5 -3.85 14.39 8.31
C GLU A 5 -3.53 15.04 6.96
N VAL A 6 -2.25 15.33 6.70
CA VAL A 6 -1.82 15.94 5.44
C VAL A 6 -1.93 14.93 4.30
N LEU A 7 -1.46 13.69 4.51
CA LEU A 7 -1.63 12.61 3.54
C LEU A 7 -3.11 12.36 3.26
N PHE A 8 -3.92 12.23 4.31
CA PHE A 8 -5.36 12.01 4.18
C PHE A 8 -6.02 13.16 3.43
N SER A 9 -5.68 14.42 3.73
CA SER A 9 -6.20 15.57 3.00
C SER A 9 -5.81 15.54 1.52
N SER A 10 -4.60 15.08 1.19
CA SER A 10 -4.17 14.92 -0.21
C SER A 10 -4.89 13.79 -0.94
N ALA A 11 -5.28 12.74 -0.22
CA ALA A 11 -5.96 11.56 -0.75
C ALA A 11 -7.49 11.65 -0.69
N ALA A 12 -8.04 12.56 0.12
CA ALA A 12 -9.46 12.71 0.38
C ALA A 12 -10.32 12.81 -0.88
N PRO A 13 -9.91 13.52 -1.96
CA PRO A 13 -10.67 13.55 -3.20
C PRO A 13 -10.76 12.19 -3.92
N ALA A 14 -9.79 11.31 -3.69
CA ALA A 14 -9.76 9.97 -4.27
C ALA A 14 -10.45 8.93 -3.37
N ILE A 15 -10.57 9.16 -2.07
CA ILE A 15 -11.17 8.21 -1.12
C ILE A 15 -12.69 8.15 -1.33
N SER A 16 -13.17 6.98 -1.75
CA SER A 16 -14.57 6.72 -2.11
C SER A 16 -15.23 5.63 -1.25
N CYS A 17 -14.43 4.80 -0.58
CA CYS A 17 -14.90 3.70 0.25
C CYS A 17 -14.00 3.48 1.50
N PRO A 18 -14.44 2.70 2.50
CA PRO A 18 -13.64 2.40 3.70
C PRO A 18 -12.29 1.73 3.39
N GLN A 19 -12.23 0.92 2.34
CA GLN A 19 -11.02 0.24 1.89
C GLN A 19 -9.95 1.24 1.44
N ASP A 20 -10.35 2.30 0.73
CA ASP A 20 -9.45 3.39 0.34
C ASP A 20 -8.82 4.04 1.58
N ALA A 21 -9.63 4.33 2.60
CA ALA A 21 -9.14 4.94 3.84
C ALA A 21 -8.15 4.01 4.58
N LEU A 22 -8.43 2.70 4.61
CA LEU A 22 -7.53 1.71 5.22
C LEU A 22 -6.19 1.64 4.48
N VAL A 23 -6.21 1.57 3.14
CA VAL A 23 -4.99 1.52 2.32
C VAL A 23 -4.19 2.83 2.43
N CYS A 24 -4.87 3.98 2.54
CA CYS A 24 -4.22 5.26 2.82
C CYS A 24 -3.50 5.26 4.18
N PHE A 25 -4.14 4.70 5.22
CA PHE A 25 -3.51 4.53 6.52
C PHE A 25 -2.30 3.59 6.48
N LEU A 26 -2.43 2.43 5.83
CA LEU A 26 -1.32 1.47 5.66
C LEU A 26 -0.14 2.09 4.91
N HIS A 27 -0.41 2.87 3.86
CA HIS A 27 0.62 3.60 3.14
C HIS A 27 1.39 4.55 4.07
N TRP A 28 0.69 5.30 4.91
CA TRP A 28 1.31 6.19 5.87
C TRP A 28 2.22 5.45 6.87
N GLU A 29 1.76 4.32 7.39
CA GLU A 29 2.57 3.46 8.27
C GLU A 29 3.84 2.98 7.55
N VAL A 30 3.75 2.54 6.30
CA VAL A 30 4.93 2.12 5.52
C VAL A 30 5.90 3.28 5.29
N VAL A 31 5.41 4.46 4.91
CA VAL A 31 6.24 5.65 4.64
C VAL A 31 6.95 6.14 5.89
N THR A 32 6.24 6.24 7.02
CA THR A 32 6.81 6.66 8.31
C THR A 32 7.84 5.68 8.85
N ASN A 33 7.75 4.39 8.48
CA ASN A 33 8.75 3.36 8.77
C ASN A 33 9.94 3.36 7.78
N GLY A 34 10.14 4.43 7.00
CA GLY A 34 11.36 4.63 6.23
C GLY A 34 11.32 4.08 4.81
N TYR A 35 10.15 4.09 4.16
CA TYR A 35 9.98 3.72 2.76
C TYR A 35 9.47 4.89 1.92
N TYR A 36 9.73 4.84 0.61
CA TYR A 36 9.05 5.63 -0.41
C TYR A 36 8.07 4.75 -1.17
N GLY A 37 6.89 5.29 -1.49
CA GLY A 37 6.04 4.73 -2.53
C GLY A 37 6.72 4.88 -3.89
N LEU A 38 6.57 3.88 -4.74
CA LEU A 38 7.09 3.87 -6.11
C LEU A 38 5.97 3.98 -7.13
N GLY A 39 4.97 3.12 -7.02
CA GLY A 39 3.98 2.93 -8.08
C GLY A 39 2.96 1.86 -7.73
N THR A 40 2.04 1.62 -8.66
CA THR A 40 1.00 0.59 -8.57
C THR A 40 1.38 -0.66 -9.34
N GLY A 41 0.71 -1.78 -9.05
CA GLY A 41 0.87 -3.06 -9.77
C GLY A 41 2.11 -3.84 -9.34
N ASP A 42 2.28 -5.05 -9.88
CA ASP A 42 3.38 -5.95 -9.50
C ASP A 42 4.72 -5.59 -10.13
N GLN A 43 4.72 -4.95 -11.30
CA GLN A 43 5.94 -4.66 -12.06
C GLN A 43 6.24 -3.16 -12.14
N PRO A 44 7.53 -2.77 -12.25
CA PRO A 44 7.91 -1.38 -12.50
C PRO A 44 7.24 -0.79 -13.73
N GLY A 45 6.72 0.42 -13.59
CA GLY A 45 6.06 1.16 -14.66
C GLY A 45 6.80 2.46 -15.00
N PRO A 46 6.54 3.06 -16.17
CA PRO A 46 7.12 4.35 -16.55
C PRO A 46 6.63 5.51 -15.68
N SER A 47 5.52 5.33 -14.95
CA SER A 47 4.97 6.29 -13.99
C SER A 47 5.58 6.16 -12.58
N ASP A 48 6.53 5.22 -12.39
CA ASP A 48 7.14 5.02 -11.08
C ASP A 48 7.94 6.25 -10.64
N LYS A 49 7.65 6.72 -9.43
CA LYS A 49 8.33 7.85 -8.83
C LYS A 49 8.43 7.63 -7.34
N LYS A 50 9.66 7.75 -6.79
CA LYS A 50 9.89 7.80 -5.35
C LYS A 50 9.14 8.99 -4.75
N SER A 51 8.15 8.70 -3.91
CA SER A 51 7.35 9.72 -3.25
C SER A 51 6.82 9.23 -1.90
N GLU A 52 6.57 10.15 -0.98
CA GLU A 52 5.82 9.91 0.25
C GLU A 52 4.30 10.05 0.04
N LEU A 53 3.88 10.45 -1.16
CA LEU A 53 2.48 10.50 -1.56
C LEU A 53 2.04 9.15 -2.10
N LEU A 54 0.73 8.89 -2.03
CA LEU A 54 0.11 7.75 -2.71
C LEU A 54 0.37 7.84 -4.22
N PRO A 55 0.72 6.72 -4.89
CA PRO A 55 0.92 6.70 -6.33
C PRO A 55 -0.32 7.13 -7.10
N ALA A 56 -0.14 7.62 -8.33
CA ALA A 56 -1.26 7.87 -9.22
C ALA A 56 -2.08 6.57 -9.42
N SER A 57 -3.41 6.68 -9.42
CA SER A 57 -4.32 5.55 -9.67
C SER A 57 -4.19 4.40 -8.64
N TRP A 58 -3.67 4.68 -7.44
CA TRP A 58 -3.49 3.70 -6.36
C TRP A 58 -4.76 2.94 -5.97
N ASN A 59 -5.93 3.56 -6.19
CA ASN A 59 -7.23 3.03 -5.82
C ASN A 59 -8.14 2.76 -7.02
N SER A 60 -7.59 2.56 -8.22
CA SER A 60 -8.40 2.29 -9.42
C SER A 60 -9.11 0.93 -9.38
N ASN A 61 -8.58 -0.04 -8.63
CA ASN A 61 -9.23 -1.33 -8.39
C ASN A 61 -9.56 -1.46 -6.90
N LYS A 62 -10.86 -1.52 -6.57
CA LYS A 62 -11.35 -1.62 -5.19
C LYS A 62 -11.31 -3.04 -4.64
N GLU A 63 -11.14 -4.04 -5.50
CA GLU A 63 -11.04 -5.45 -5.11
C GLU A 63 -9.60 -5.84 -4.78
N LEU A 64 -8.62 -5.21 -5.43
CA LEU A 64 -7.20 -5.49 -5.26
C LEU A 64 -6.37 -4.20 -5.38
N TYR A 65 -5.76 -3.80 -4.27
CA TYR A 65 -4.77 -2.73 -4.23
C TYR A 65 -3.38 -3.35 -4.28
N VAL A 66 -2.52 -2.85 -5.17
CA VAL A 66 -1.13 -3.31 -5.29
C VAL A 66 -0.23 -2.10 -5.30
N LEU A 67 0.57 -1.95 -4.23
CA LEU A 67 1.46 -0.82 -4.02
C LEU A 67 2.90 -1.30 -3.85
N ARG A 68 3.81 -0.66 -4.56
CA ARG A 68 5.25 -0.93 -4.49
C ARG A 68 5.98 0.16 -3.73
N TYR A 69 6.95 -0.26 -2.94
CA TYR A 69 7.74 0.58 -2.07
C TYR A 69 9.22 0.22 -2.16
N GLU A 70 10.07 1.18 -1.82
CA GLU A 70 11.51 0.99 -1.65
C GLU A 70 11.94 1.68 -0.36
N SER A 71 12.81 1.04 0.41
CA SER A 71 13.37 1.65 1.61
C SER A 71 14.18 2.89 1.24
N LYS A 72 14.25 3.87 2.16
CA LYS A 72 14.96 5.14 1.93
C LYS A 72 16.46 4.94 1.65
N ASP A 73 17.04 3.83 2.12
CA ASP A 73 18.42 3.41 1.86
C ASP A 73 18.58 2.60 0.55
N GLY A 74 17.48 2.28 -0.15
CA GLY A 74 17.46 1.49 -1.39
C GLY A 74 17.74 -0.01 -1.21
N ALA A 75 17.96 -0.48 0.02
CA ALA A 75 18.39 -1.86 0.30
C ALA A 75 17.25 -2.88 0.20
N LYS A 76 16.01 -2.45 0.42
CA LYS A 76 14.82 -3.31 0.46
C LYS A 76 13.75 -2.75 -0.45
N LYS A 77 13.02 -3.65 -1.12
CA LYS A 77 11.77 -3.33 -1.79
C LYS A 77 10.64 -4.08 -1.12
N LEU A 78 9.47 -3.46 -1.12
CA LEU A 78 8.28 -4.01 -0.50
C LEU A 78 7.11 -3.95 -1.50
N LEU A 79 6.34 -5.03 -1.56
CA LEU A 79 5.11 -5.14 -2.35
C LEU A 79 3.96 -5.39 -1.39
N LEU A 80 3.04 -4.44 -1.30
CA LEU A 80 1.82 -4.53 -0.51
C LEU A 80 0.66 -4.88 -1.42
N LYS A 81 -0.03 -5.98 -1.12
CA LYS A 81 -1.29 -6.38 -1.75
C LYS A 81 -2.39 -6.34 -0.72
N ALA A 82 -3.45 -5.60 -1.00
CA ALA A 82 -4.63 -5.55 -0.15
C ALA A 82 -5.83 -6.03 -0.97
N VAL A 83 -6.39 -7.18 -0.60
CA VAL A 83 -7.51 -7.83 -1.29
C VAL A 83 -8.77 -7.61 -0.48
N SER A 84 -9.80 -7.03 -1.09
CA SER A 84 -11.11 -6.88 -0.47
C SER A 84 -11.84 -8.23 -0.48
N VAL A 85 -12.33 -8.65 0.69
CA VAL A 85 -13.09 -9.90 0.86
C VAL A 85 -14.31 -9.61 1.71
N GLU A 86 -15.51 -9.74 1.14
CA GLU A 86 -16.81 -9.53 1.78
C GLU A 86 -16.84 -8.33 2.75
N ASN A 87 -16.54 -8.54 4.02
CA ASN A 87 -16.61 -7.57 5.11
C ASN A 87 -15.24 -7.16 5.68
N GLY A 88 -14.15 -7.43 4.96
CA GLY A 88 -12.80 -7.13 5.40
C GLY A 88 -11.81 -6.97 4.24
N MET A 89 -10.53 -6.88 4.60
CA MET A 89 -9.43 -6.88 3.65
C MET A 89 -8.33 -7.81 4.14
N ILE A 90 -7.78 -8.61 3.23
CA ILE A 90 -6.58 -9.40 3.45
C ILE A 90 -5.39 -8.56 3.00
N ILE A 91 -4.44 -8.33 3.91
CA ILE A 91 -3.23 -7.54 3.63
C ILE A 91 -2.04 -8.48 3.59
N ASN A 92 -1.39 -8.55 2.43
CA ASN A 92 -0.15 -9.27 2.21
C ASN A 92 0.99 -8.29 1.97
N VAL A 93 2.12 -8.51 2.63
CA VAL A 93 3.32 -7.70 2.50
C VAL A 93 4.49 -8.61 2.16
N LEU A 94 5.09 -8.37 1.00
CA LEU A 94 6.25 -9.10 0.52
C LEU A 94 7.47 -8.19 0.56
N VAL A 95 8.54 -8.63 1.20
CA VAL A 95 9.78 -7.87 1.30
C VAL A 95 10.87 -8.61 0.53
N SER A 96 11.46 -7.95 -0.46
CA SER A 96 12.65 -8.43 -1.15
C SER A 96 13.86 -7.64 -0.67
N SER A 97 14.85 -8.35 -0.13
CA SER A 97 16.15 -7.81 0.23
C SER A 97 17.19 -8.35 -0.72
N SER A 98 17.27 -7.82 -1.94
CA SER A 98 18.33 -8.18 -2.89
C SER A 98 18.94 -6.93 -3.53
N PRO A 99 20.20 -6.61 -3.20
CA PRO A 99 20.94 -5.59 -3.92
C PRO A 99 21.35 -6.16 -5.29
N GLY A 100 20.81 -5.60 -6.37
CA GLY A 100 21.46 -5.66 -7.69
C GLY A 100 20.97 -6.69 -8.71
N LEU A 101 19.87 -7.42 -8.50
CA LEU A 101 19.25 -8.21 -9.58
C LEU A 101 17.97 -7.52 -10.09
N PRO A 102 17.67 -7.60 -11.40
CA PRO A 102 16.38 -7.16 -11.93
C PRO A 102 15.28 -7.98 -11.23
N THR A 103 14.61 -7.35 -10.28
CA THR A 103 13.60 -7.97 -9.43
C THR A 103 12.39 -8.30 -10.28
N VAL A 104 12.35 -9.51 -10.85
CA VAL A 104 11.09 -10.13 -11.23
C VAL A 104 10.44 -10.51 -9.92
N TRP A 105 9.35 -9.83 -9.56
CA TRP A 105 8.47 -10.23 -8.47
C TRP A 105 7.80 -11.54 -8.86
N GLY A 106 8.53 -12.65 -8.75
CA GLY A 106 7.93 -13.99 -8.80
C GLY A 106 6.99 -14.13 -7.61
N GLU A 107 5.84 -14.77 -7.82
CA GLU A 107 4.88 -15.12 -6.78
C GLU A 107 5.58 -15.86 -5.62
N MET A 108 6.02 -15.12 -4.60
CA MET A 108 6.19 -15.69 -3.28
C MET A 108 4.82 -15.66 -2.63
N HIS A 109 4.20 -16.82 -2.49
CA HIS A 109 3.03 -16.96 -1.63
C HIS A 109 3.51 -16.93 -0.18
N LEU A 110 3.48 -15.75 0.45
CA LEU A 110 3.47 -15.62 1.90
C LEU A 110 2.05 -15.23 2.29
N GLU A 111 1.29 -16.17 2.82
CA GLU A 111 -0.03 -15.88 3.39
C GLU A 111 0.15 -15.23 4.76
N THR A 112 0.10 -13.90 4.81
CA THR A 112 -0.17 -13.19 6.06
C THR A 112 -1.66 -12.86 6.07
N HIS A 113 -2.43 -13.59 6.89
CA HIS A 113 -3.83 -13.27 7.13
C HIS A 113 -3.91 -12.19 8.22
N PHE A 114 -4.29 -10.98 7.84
CA PHE A 114 -4.79 -9.98 8.78
C PHE A 114 -6.29 -9.84 8.55
N SER A 115 -7.12 -10.37 9.45
CA SER A 115 -8.56 -10.10 9.46
C SER A 115 -8.79 -8.93 10.40
N SER A 116 -9.01 -7.73 9.86
CA SER A 116 -9.58 -6.64 10.66
C SER A 116 -11.10 -6.79 10.64
N ALA A 117 -11.66 -7.29 11.73
CA ALA A 117 -13.09 -7.15 11.98
C ALA A 117 -13.36 -5.66 12.19
N PHE A 118 -13.91 -4.98 11.18
CA PHE A 118 -14.49 -3.67 11.38
C PHE A 118 -15.71 -3.83 12.29
N GLY A 119 -15.47 -3.72 13.60
CA GLY A 119 -16.54 -3.54 14.57
C GLY A 119 -17.36 -2.32 14.17
N ASN A 120 -18.68 -2.50 14.10
CA ASN A 120 -19.68 -1.49 13.77
C ASN A 120 -19.26 -0.10 14.27
N VAL A 121 -18.94 0.81 13.36
CA VAL A 121 -18.82 2.23 13.71
C VAL A 121 -20.25 2.70 13.98
N PRO A 122 -20.62 3.10 15.21
CA PRO A 122 -21.95 3.60 15.47
C PRO A 122 -22.14 4.88 14.64
N LYS A 123 -23.25 4.93 13.90
CA LYS A 123 -23.72 6.16 13.27
C LYS A 123 -23.96 7.18 14.39
N VAL A 124 -23.24 8.30 14.35
CA VAL A 124 -23.58 9.50 15.12
C VAL A 124 -24.74 10.20 14.41
#